data_AF-A0A8C2ZJH4-F1
#
_entry.id   AF-A0A8C2ZJH4-F1
#
_cell.length_a   1.000
_cell.length_b   1.000
_cell.length_c   1.000
_cell.angle_alpha   90.00
_cell.angle_beta   90.00
_cell.angle_gamma   90.00
#
_symmetry.space_group_name_H-M   'P 1'
#
loop_
_entity.id
_entity.type
_entity.pdbx_description
1 polymer ?
#
loop_
_entity_poly.entity_id
_entity_poly.type
_entity_poly.pdbx_seq_one_letter_code
_entity_poly.pdbx_strand_id
1 'polypeptide(L)'
;MHSIQRKPKISASRKLMLKSMMVAKAKEELEQEAVVKEEEKQNYLSERAPPLRTSGLSLAQLQDLCTELHVKIDVVDEERYDIEAKVMLNTREIKDLNIKVLDLRGKFKRPSLRRVRVSADAILRSLLGSKHKVSMDLRANLKSVKKEDTEKKRPVEDSDWRKNVEAMSGMEGRKKMFDAAKGPAQ
;
A
#
# COMPACT_ATOMS: atom_id res chain seq x y z
N MET A 1 -13.88 -11.91 -39.94
CA MET A 1 -15.05 -11.45 -39.14
C MET A 1 -14.51 -10.83 -37.85
N HIS A 2 -14.57 -9.51 -37.71
CA HIS A 2 -14.09 -8.83 -36.51
C HIS A 2 -15.12 -8.99 -35.38
N SER A 3 -14.77 -9.77 -34.35
CA SER A 3 -15.56 -9.89 -33.13
C SER A 3 -15.64 -8.53 -32.43
N ILE A 4 -16.82 -7.89 -32.47
CA ILE A 4 -17.10 -6.67 -31.73
C ILE A 4 -17.09 -7.00 -30.23
N GLN A 5 -15.99 -6.71 -29.56
CA GLN A 5 -15.86 -6.85 -28.11
C GLN A 5 -16.82 -5.88 -27.43
N ARG A 6 -17.84 -6.40 -26.73
CA ARG A 6 -18.80 -5.59 -25.97
C ARG A 6 -18.06 -4.85 -24.85
N LYS A 7 -18.26 -3.53 -24.75
CA LYS A 7 -17.68 -2.73 -23.66
C LYS A 7 -18.20 -3.25 -22.31
N PRO A 8 -17.32 -3.48 -21.31
CA PRO A 8 -17.73 -3.99 -20.01
C PRO A 8 -18.65 -2.98 -19.29
N LYS A 9 -19.71 -3.50 -18.65
CA LYS A 9 -20.74 -2.69 -17.95
C LYS A 9 -20.19 -1.83 -16.81
N ILE A 10 -19.06 -2.22 -16.22
CA ILE A 10 -18.41 -1.51 -15.10
C ILE A 10 -16.98 -1.18 -15.51
N SER A 11 -16.60 0.09 -15.35
CA SER A 11 -15.24 0.56 -15.64
C SER A 11 -14.21 -0.06 -14.69
N ALA A 12 -12.97 -0.24 -15.17
CA ALA A 12 -11.88 -0.73 -14.33
C ALA A 12 -11.63 0.18 -13.12
N SER A 13 -11.78 1.50 -13.29
CA SER A 13 -11.69 2.50 -12.21
C SER A 13 -12.71 2.23 -11.10
N ARG A 14 -13.98 1.95 -11.44
CA ARG A 14 -15.00 1.61 -10.44
C ARG A 14 -14.66 0.32 -9.69
N LYS A 15 -14.18 -0.72 -10.39
CA LYS A 15 -13.76 -1.97 -9.74
C LYS A 15 -12.60 -1.75 -8.78
N LEU A 16 -11.62 -0.93 -9.15
CA LEU A 16 -10.48 -0.59 -8.30
C LEU A 16 -10.92 0.19 -7.05
N MET A 17 -11.79 1.19 -7.22
CA MET A 17 -12.35 1.95 -6.10
C MET A 17 -13.05 1.01 -5.10
N LEU A 18 -13.90 0.11 -5.59
CA LEU A 18 -14.60 -0.86 -4.73
C LEU A 18 -13.62 -1.78 -4.00
N LYS A 19 -12.60 -2.33 -4.69
CA LYS A 19 -11.55 -3.13 -4.05
C LYS A 19 -10.82 -2.35 -2.96
N SER A 20 -10.49 -1.07 -3.22
CA SER A 20 -9.83 -0.22 -2.24
C SER A 20 -10.71 0.00 -1.01
N MET A 21 -12.01 0.22 -1.19
CA MET A 21 -12.97 0.36 -0.09
C MET A 21 -13.10 -0.94 0.71
N MET A 22 -13.16 -2.10 0.03
CA MET A 22 -13.22 -3.40 0.69
C MET A 22 -11.97 -3.67 1.54
N VAL A 23 -10.78 -3.39 1.01
CA VAL A 23 -9.52 -3.55 1.75
C VAL A 23 -9.45 -2.59 2.93
N ALA A 24 -9.90 -1.33 2.76
CA ALA A 24 -9.96 -0.37 3.85
C ALA A 24 -10.89 -0.86 4.98
N LYS A 25 -12.08 -1.38 4.62
CA LYS A 25 -13.02 -1.92 5.61
C LYS A 25 -12.50 -3.18 6.29
N ALA A 26 -11.92 -4.11 5.54
CA ALA A 26 -11.32 -5.33 6.10
C ALA A 26 -10.17 -5.01 7.08
N LYS A 27 -9.40 -3.95 6.81
CA LYS A 27 -8.36 -3.51 7.74
C LYS A 27 -8.96 -2.96 9.05
N GLU A 28 -9.99 -2.13 8.96
CA GLU A 28 -10.71 -1.61 10.13
C GLU A 28 -11.28 -2.75 10.98
N GLU A 29 -11.94 -3.74 10.34
CA GLU A 29 -12.49 -4.91 11.03
C GLU A 29 -11.41 -5.75 11.70
N LEU A 30 -10.25 -5.94 11.06
CA LEU A 30 -9.11 -6.67 11.63
C LEU A 30 -8.54 -5.95 12.86
N GLU A 31 -8.45 -4.62 12.83
CA GLU A 31 -8.01 -3.82 13.97
C GLU A 31 -9.02 -3.91 15.13
N GLN A 32 -10.32 -3.88 14.82
CA GLN A 32 -11.38 -4.06 15.81
C GLN A 32 -11.34 -5.46 16.44
N GLU A 33 -11.18 -6.52 15.64
CA GLU A 33 -11.04 -7.90 16.13
C GLU A 33 -9.84 -8.04 17.07
N ALA A 34 -8.71 -7.40 16.75
CA ALA A 34 -7.53 -7.44 17.61
C ALA A 34 -7.79 -6.80 18.99
N VAL A 35 -8.56 -5.71 19.05
CA VAL A 35 -8.96 -5.07 20.31
C VAL A 35 -9.87 -5.97 21.13
N VAL A 36 -10.92 -6.54 20.51
CA VAL A 36 -11.83 -7.46 21.18
C VAL A 36 -11.09 -8.67 21.73
N LYS A 37 -10.16 -9.24 20.94
CA LYS A 37 -9.36 -10.39 21.36
C LYS A 37 -8.46 -10.09 22.55
N GLU A 38 -7.88 -8.89 22.62
CA GLU A 38 -7.08 -8.50 23.78
C GLU A 38 -7.96 -8.28 25.01
N GLU A 39 -9.15 -7.69 24.85
CA GLU A 39 -10.13 -7.54 25.94
C GLU A 39 -10.59 -8.90 26.48
N GLU A 40 -10.97 -9.84 25.61
CA GLU A 40 -11.33 -11.21 25.99
C GLU A 40 -10.19 -11.91 26.73
N LYS A 41 -8.95 -11.72 26.29
CA LYS A 41 -7.76 -12.26 26.97
C LYS A 41 -7.61 -11.66 28.37
N GLN A 42 -7.77 -10.35 28.54
CA GLN A 42 -7.69 -9.71 29.86
C GLN A 42 -8.81 -10.22 30.78
N ASN A 43 -10.03 -10.34 30.28
CA ASN A 43 -11.17 -10.88 31.02
C ASN A 43 -10.89 -12.32 31.47
N TYR A 44 -10.46 -13.19 30.55
CA TYR A 44 -10.09 -14.57 30.86
C TYR A 44 -8.99 -14.67 31.94
N LEU A 45 -7.92 -13.86 31.81
CA LEU A 45 -6.82 -13.86 32.78
C LEU A 45 -7.27 -13.32 34.14
N SER A 46 -8.14 -12.32 34.19
CA SER A 46 -8.64 -11.77 35.44
C SER A 46 -9.49 -12.77 36.24
N GLU A 47 -10.22 -13.66 35.54
CA GLU A 47 -11.00 -14.73 36.17
C GLU A 47 -10.10 -15.89 36.62
N ARG A 48 -9.16 -16.31 35.77
CA ARG A 48 -8.31 -17.49 36.01
C ARG A 48 -7.13 -17.23 36.93
N ALA A 49 -6.56 -16.04 36.88
CA ALA A 49 -5.39 -15.62 37.63
C ALA A 49 -5.60 -14.20 38.19
N PRO A 50 -6.56 -14.02 39.13
CA PRO A 50 -6.81 -12.72 39.73
C PRO A 50 -5.57 -12.20 40.48
N PRO A 51 -5.42 -10.87 40.65
CA PRO A 51 -4.31 -10.30 41.39
C PRO A 51 -4.19 -10.87 42.81
N LEU A 52 -2.99 -11.33 43.16
CA LEU A 52 -2.71 -11.91 44.47
C LEU A 52 -2.84 -10.86 45.56
N ARG A 53 -3.63 -11.15 46.60
CA ARG A 53 -3.75 -10.33 47.80
C ARG A 53 -3.10 -11.06 48.97
N THR A 54 -1.90 -10.64 49.31
CA THR A 54 -1.12 -11.23 50.42
C THR A 54 -1.21 -10.41 51.71
N SER A 55 -1.68 -9.16 51.62
CA SER A 55 -1.88 -8.28 52.76
C SER A 55 -2.90 -8.87 53.74
N GLY A 56 -2.51 -8.99 55.01
CA GLY A 56 -3.38 -9.50 56.08
C GLY A 56 -3.41 -11.02 56.22
N LEU A 57 -2.64 -11.76 55.41
CA LEU A 57 -2.43 -13.19 55.60
C LEU A 57 -1.39 -13.44 56.71
N SER A 58 -1.66 -14.44 57.55
CA SER A 58 -0.69 -14.97 58.50
C SER A 58 0.40 -15.78 57.80
N LEU A 59 1.50 -16.08 58.49
CA LEU A 59 2.61 -16.89 57.95
C LEU A 59 2.14 -18.26 57.44
N ALA A 60 1.28 -18.95 58.20
CA ALA A 60 0.75 -20.26 57.82
C ALA A 60 -0.08 -20.17 56.53
N GLN A 61 -0.98 -19.19 56.43
CA GLN A 61 -1.79 -18.96 55.23
C GLN A 61 -0.93 -18.62 54.00
N LEU A 62 0.18 -17.90 54.19
CA LEU A 62 1.12 -17.63 53.11
C LEU A 62 1.85 -18.89 52.64
N GLN A 63 2.23 -19.78 53.56
CA GLN A 63 2.85 -21.06 53.23
C GLN A 63 1.88 -21.99 52.48
N ASP A 64 0.63 -22.04 52.91
CA ASP A 64 -0.43 -22.81 52.24
C ASP A 64 -0.65 -22.28 50.81
N LEU A 65 -0.77 -20.96 50.66
CA LEU A 65 -0.93 -20.32 49.34
C LEU A 65 0.26 -20.61 48.41
N CYS A 66 1.50 -20.53 48.91
CA CYS A 66 2.69 -20.86 48.12
C CYS A 66 2.67 -22.31 47.63
N THR A 67 2.24 -23.24 48.50
CA THR A 67 2.14 -24.66 48.15
C THR A 67 1.04 -24.89 47.10
N GLU A 68 -0.12 -24.25 47.26
CA GLU A 68 -1.22 -24.31 46.31
C GLU A 68 -0.82 -23.76 44.93
N LEU A 69 -0.16 -22.61 44.90
CA LEU A 69 0.32 -21.99 43.66
C LEU A 69 1.36 -22.86 42.96
N HIS A 70 2.27 -23.49 43.71
CA HIS A 70 3.26 -24.40 43.14
C HIS A 70 2.59 -25.58 42.43
N VAL A 71 1.63 -26.25 43.08
CA VAL A 71 0.90 -27.37 42.47
C VAL A 71 0.12 -26.90 41.23
N LYS A 72 -0.47 -25.71 41.27
CA LYS A 72 -1.18 -25.13 40.12
C LYS A 72 -0.25 -24.84 38.94
N ILE A 73 0.99 -24.40 39.20
CA ILE A 73 1.98 -24.15 38.14
C ILE A 73 2.27 -25.44 37.37
N ASP A 74 2.46 -26.55 38.07
CA ASP A 74 2.76 -27.84 37.43
C ASP A 74 1.62 -28.26 36.48
N VAL A 75 0.36 -28.16 36.95
CA VAL A 75 -0.83 -28.48 36.12
C VAL A 75 -0.95 -27.56 34.91
N VAL A 76 -0.79 -26.24 35.11
CA VAL A 76 -0.93 -25.27 34.02
C VAL A 76 0.21 -25.40 33.01
N ASP A 77 1.42 -25.77 33.42
CA ASP A 77 2.53 -26.00 32.49
C ASP A 77 2.31 -27.27 31.64
N GLU A 78 1.75 -28.33 32.23
CA GLU A 78 1.32 -29.52 31.48
C GLU A 78 0.26 -29.16 30.43
N GLU A 79 -0.80 -28.42 30.82
CA GLU A 79 -1.82 -27.94 29.88
C GLU A 79 -1.22 -27.06 28.77
N ARG A 80 -0.28 -26.16 29.13
CA ARG A 80 0.44 -25.30 28.17
C ARG A 80 1.23 -26.14 27.18
N TYR A 81 1.94 -27.16 27.65
CA TYR A 81 2.72 -28.07 26.82
C TYR A 81 1.84 -28.80 25.80
N ASP A 82 0.71 -29.33 26.23
CA ASP A 82 -0.25 -30.02 25.35
C ASP A 82 -0.84 -29.09 24.27
N ILE A 83 -1.17 -27.85 24.65
CA ILE A 83 -1.66 -26.85 23.70
C ILE A 83 -0.55 -26.50 22.70
N GLU A 84 0.68 -26.31 23.15
CA GLU A 84 1.83 -26.02 22.29
C GLU A 84 2.08 -27.16 21.28
N ALA A 85 2.00 -28.41 21.73
CA ALA A 85 2.10 -29.58 20.85
C ALA A 85 1.03 -29.58 19.76
N LYS A 86 -0.24 -29.29 20.10
CA LYS A 86 -1.35 -29.17 19.13
C LYS A 86 -1.09 -28.04 18.13
N VAL A 87 -0.61 -26.88 18.58
CA VAL A 87 -0.25 -25.75 17.70
C VAL A 87 0.89 -26.13 16.76
N MET A 88 1.89 -26.88 17.24
CA MET A 88 3.00 -27.36 16.43
C MET A 88 2.53 -28.31 15.33
N LEU A 89 1.63 -29.25 15.65
CA LEU A 89 1.01 -30.16 14.66
C LEU A 89 0.28 -29.36 13.57
N ASN A 90 -0.58 -28.42 13.96
CA ASN A 90 -1.31 -27.59 13.01
C ASN A 90 -0.35 -26.75 12.14
N THR A 91 0.70 -26.21 12.73
CA THR A 91 1.72 -25.42 12.00
C THR A 91 2.44 -26.26 10.96
N ARG A 92 2.79 -27.51 11.32
CA ARG A 92 3.41 -28.46 10.39
C ARG A 92 2.46 -28.83 9.26
N GLU A 93 1.20 -29.12 9.57
CA GLU A 93 0.20 -29.45 8.57
C GLU A 93 -0.03 -28.28 7.60
N ILE A 94 -0.18 -27.05 8.11
CA ILE A 94 -0.31 -25.85 7.28
C ILE A 94 0.90 -25.69 6.37
N LYS A 95 2.12 -25.95 6.86
CA LYS A 95 3.34 -25.89 6.04
C LYS A 95 3.30 -26.93 4.91
N ASP A 96 2.92 -28.16 5.22
CA ASP A 96 2.84 -29.24 4.24
C ASP A 96 1.75 -28.97 3.19
N LEU A 97 0.59 -28.45 3.62
CA LEU A 97 -0.49 -28.02 2.73
C LEU A 97 -0.05 -26.85 1.85
N ASN A 98 0.68 -25.87 2.38
CA ASN A 98 1.21 -24.76 1.59
C ASN A 98 2.17 -25.25 0.49
N ILE A 99 3.01 -26.25 0.78
CA ILE A 99 3.88 -26.87 -0.23
C ILE A 99 3.03 -27.54 -1.32
N LYS A 100 2.04 -28.36 -0.94
CA LYS A 100 1.13 -29.01 -1.89
C LYS A 100 0.39 -28.00 -2.76
N VAL A 101 -0.10 -26.91 -2.17
CA VAL A 101 -0.78 -25.82 -2.91
C VAL A 101 0.18 -25.17 -3.92
N LEU A 102 1.44 -24.96 -3.55
CA LEU A 102 2.45 -24.41 -4.47
C LEU A 102 2.73 -25.36 -5.64
N ASP A 103 2.84 -26.67 -5.38
CA ASP A 103 3.09 -27.68 -6.41
C ASP A 103 1.89 -27.80 -7.38
N LEU A 104 0.67 -27.80 -6.83
CA LEU A 104 -0.58 -27.88 -7.60
C LEU A 104 -0.87 -26.61 -8.43
N ARG A 105 -0.52 -25.42 -7.92
CA ARG A 105 -0.68 -24.15 -8.66
C ARG A 105 0.21 -24.09 -9.91
N GLY A 106 1.08 -25.09 -10.10
CA GLY A 106 1.97 -25.20 -11.23
C GLY A 106 3.26 -24.41 -11.00
N LYS A 107 4.33 -24.89 -11.63
CA LYS A 107 5.69 -24.35 -11.56
C LYS A 107 5.75 -22.96 -12.22
N PHE A 108 5.19 -21.92 -11.61
CA PHE A 108 5.81 -20.59 -11.72
C PHE A 108 7.27 -20.84 -11.41
N LYS A 109 8.19 -20.59 -12.36
CA LYS A 109 9.63 -20.75 -12.12
C LYS A 109 9.92 -20.01 -10.82
N ARG A 110 10.10 -20.74 -9.71
CA ARG A 110 10.52 -20.15 -8.45
C ARG A 110 11.79 -19.40 -8.82
N PRO A 111 11.80 -18.05 -8.82
CA PRO A 111 12.99 -17.34 -9.23
C PRO A 111 14.13 -17.91 -8.39
N SER A 112 15.21 -18.34 -9.02
CA SER A 112 16.35 -18.94 -8.33
C SER A 112 16.66 -18.09 -7.09
N LEU A 113 16.72 -18.70 -5.91
CA LEU A 113 16.95 -17.97 -4.67
C LEU A 113 18.25 -17.16 -4.81
N ARG A 114 18.12 -15.86 -5.09
CA ARG A 114 19.26 -14.95 -5.15
C ARG A 114 19.57 -14.55 -3.72
N ARG A 115 20.85 -14.48 -3.38
CA ARG A 115 21.29 -13.82 -2.13
C ARG A 115 20.87 -12.36 -2.24
N VAL A 116 19.74 -12.01 -1.64
CA VAL A 116 19.29 -10.62 -1.53
C VAL A 116 20.14 -10.00 -0.44
N ARG A 117 21.07 -9.13 -0.82
CA ARG A 117 21.78 -8.28 0.12
C ARG A 117 20.79 -7.24 0.66
N VAL A 118 21.01 -6.79 1.89
CA VAL A 118 20.23 -5.69 2.51
C VAL A 118 20.11 -4.56 1.48
N SER A 119 18.88 -4.10 1.23
CA SER A 119 18.64 -3.07 0.20
C SER A 119 19.39 -1.79 0.57
N ALA A 120 19.81 -1.02 -0.44
CA ALA A 120 20.47 0.26 -0.21
C ALA A 120 19.64 1.16 0.72
N ASP A 121 18.31 1.12 0.59
CA ASP A 121 17.39 1.85 1.45
C ASP A 121 17.41 1.35 2.91
N ALA A 122 17.45 0.04 3.15
CA ALA A 122 17.56 -0.50 4.51
C ALA A 122 18.92 -0.19 5.15
N ILE A 123 20.01 -0.23 4.38
CA ILE A 123 21.34 0.19 4.85
C ILE A 123 21.34 1.69 5.16
N LEU A 124 20.81 2.54 4.28
CA LEU A 124 20.76 3.99 4.48
C LEU A 124 19.88 4.37 5.66
N ARG A 125 18.74 3.72 5.84
CA ARG A 125 17.83 3.94 6.98
C ARG A 125 18.48 3.50 8.30
N SER A 126 19.28 2.43 8.29
CA SER A 126 20.06 1.99 9.46
C SER A 126 21.23 2.91 9.78
N LEU A 127 21.92 3.47 8.77
CA LEU A 127 23.10 4.33 8.97
C LEU A 127 22.74 5.79 9.25
N LEU A 128 21.66 6.31 8.65
CA LEU A 128 21.28 7.72 8.70
C LEU A 128 20.03 7.98 9.57
N GLY A 129 19.40 6.93 10.08
CA GLY A 129 18.25 7.02 10.98
C GLY A 129 17.14 7.92 10.43
N SER A 130 16.68 8.85 11.26
CA SER A 130 15.57 9.78 10.94
C SER A 130 15.90 10.80 9.83
N LYS A 131 17.16 10.93 9.39
CA LYS A 131 17.57 11.86 8.34
C LYS A 131 17.27 11.34 6.92
N HIS A 132 17.09 10.03 6.74
CA HIS A 132 16.75 9.44 5.43
C HIS A 132 15.23 9.43 5.24
N LYS A 133 14.68 10.56 4.79
CA LYS A 133 13.24 10.75 4.54
C LYS A 133 12.84 10.53 3.07
N VAL A 134 13.78 10.05 2.24
CA VAL A 134 13.54 9.80 0.82
C VAL A 134 13.01 8.38 0.67
N SER A 135 11.70 8.23 0.46
CA SER A 135 11.17 6.97 -0.05
C SER A 135 11.69 6.77 -1.48
N MET A 136 12.34 5.64 -1.76
CA MET A 136 12.71 5.25 -3.13
C MET A 136 11.51 4.73 -3.94
N ASP A 137 10.28 4.91 -3.44
CA ASP A 137 9.08 4.61 -4.21
C ASP A 137 9.08 5.38 -5.53
N LEU A 138 8.60 4.74 -6.60
CA LEU A 138 8.42 5.36 -7.93
C LEU A 138 7.68 6.71 -7.84
N ARG A 139 6.83 6.86 -6.81
CA ARG A 139 6.03 8.05 -6.54
C ARG A 139 6.84 9.26 -6.05
N ALA A 140 7.97 9.06 -5.37
CA ALA A 140 8.74 10.14 -4.76
C ALA A 140 9.56 10.97 -5.75
N ASN A 141 9.94 10.38 -6.89
CA ASN A 141 10.70 11.05 -7.96
C ASN A 141 9.82 11.70 -9.05
N LEU A 142 8.50 11.53 -8.98
CA LEU A 142 7.58 12.17 -9.92
C LEU A 142 7.33 13.61 -9.45
N LYS A 143 7.69 14.60 -10.28
CA LYS A 143 7.34 16.01 -10.03
C LYS A 143 5.82 16.13 -9.92
N SER A 144 5.32 16.51 -8.75
CA SER A 144 3.94 16.93 -8.59
C SER A 144 3.74 18.25 -9.35
N VAL A 145 2.95 18.24 -10.43
CA VAL A 145 2.49 19.49 -11.04
C VAL A 145 1.50 20.12 -10.06
N LYS A 146 1.92 21.17 -9.34
CA LYS A 146 0.98 22.06 -8.67
C LYS A 146 0.08 22.65 -9.75
N LYS A 147 -1.23 22.41 -9.64
CA LYS A 147 -2.23 22.98 -10.56
C LYS A 147 -2.22 24.51 -10.63
N GLU A 148 -1.53 25.18 -9.70
CA GLU A 148 -1.40 26.64 -9.66
C GLU A 148 -0.38 27.19 -10.68
N ASP A 149 0.62 26.42 -11.10
CA ASP A 149 1.71 26.93 -11.98
C ASP A 149 1.42 26.77 -13.48
N THR A 150 0.30 26.15 -13.85
CA THR A 150 -0.08 26.03 -15.28
C THR A 150 -0.66 27.34 -15.83
N GLU A 151 -1.00 28.30 -14.97
CA GLU A 151 -1.61 29.57 -15.37
C GLU A 151 -0.59 30.71 -15.51
N LYS A 152 0.63 30.60 -14.95
CA LYS A 152 1.60 31.73 -14.90
C LYS A 152 2.90 31.55 -15.69
N LYS A 153 3.09 30.43 -16.39
CA LYS A 153 4.24 30.22 -17.30
C LYS A 153 3.83 29.66 -18.67
N ARG A 154 2.83 30.27 -19.30
CA ARG A 154 2.78 30.33 -20.77
C ARG A 154 3.29 31.71 -21.18
N PRO A 155 4.54 31.84 -21.67
CA PRO A 155 4.93 33.03 -22.38
C PRO A 155 4.11 33.06 -23.67
N VAL A 156 3.16 34.00 -23.76
CA VAL A 156 2.82 34.77 -24.98
C VAL A 156 2.85 33.96 -26.29
N GLU A 157 2.07 32.88 -26.40
CA GLU A 157 1.87 32.16 -27.68
C GLU A 157 0.39 31.80 -27.92
N ASP A 158 -0.54 32.59 -27.37
CA ASP A 158 -1.95 32.57 -27.77
C ASP A 158 -2.38 34.01 -28.14
N SER A 159 -1.58 34.71 -28.97
CA SER A 159 -2.11 35.82 -29.76
C SER A 159 -2.94 35.23 -30.89
N ASP A 160 -4.23 35.03 -30.57
CA ASP A 160 -5.38 34.84 -31.45
C ASP A 160 -5.05 34.73 -32.96
N TRP A 161 -4.95 33.48 -33.43
CA TRP A 161 -4.76 33.13 -34.84
C TRP A 161 -5.78 33.77 -35.79
N ARG A 162 -6.90 34.28 -35.27
CA ARG A 162 -7.89 35.05 -36.05
C ARG A 162 -7.38 36.40 -36.54
N LYS A 163 -6.50 37.08 -35.79
CA LYS A 163 -6.00 38.42 -36.20
C LYS A 163 -5.06 38.38 -37.41
N ASN A 164 -4.34 37.27 -37.62
CA ASN A 164 -3.42 37.14 -38.76
C ASN A 164 -4.15 36.80 -40.07
N VAL A 165 -5.34 36.19 -39.98
CA VAL A 165 -6.16 35.82 -41.15
C VAL A 165 -6.96 37.01 -41.67
N GLU A 166 -7.50 37.87 -40.81
CA GLU A 166 -8.21 39.09 -41.21
C GLU A 166 -7.30 40.12 -41.91
N ALA A 167 -6.01 40.17 -41.58
CA ALA A 167 -5.04 41.04 -42.26
C ALA A 167 -4.75 40.61 -43.71
N MET A 168 -5.07 39.38 -44.10
CA MET A 168 -4.82 38.83 -45.43
C MET A 168 -6.10 38.68 -46.28
N SER A 169 -7.28 38.93 -45.73
CA SER A 169 -8.57 38.76 -46.43
C SER A 169 -8.99 39.95 -47.30
N GLY A 170 -8.15 40.98 -47.43
CA GLY A 170 -8.49 42.24 -48.12
C GLY A 170 -7.89 42.44 -49.51
N MET A 171 -7.21 41.47 -50.10
CA MET A 171 -6.56 41.60 -51.42
C MET A 171 -7.41 41.04 -52.57
N GLU A 172 -8.69 41.35 -52.61
CA GLU A 172 -9.56 41.06 -53.76
C GLU A 172 -9.77 42.34 -54.59
N GLY A 173 -8.72 42.69 -55.32
CA GLY A 173 -8.70 43.82 -56.24
C GLY A 173 -7.66 43.60 -57.34
N ARG A 174 -8.11 43.57 -58.59
CA ARG A 174 -7.33 43.31 -59.82
C ARG A 174 -5.95 43.99 -59.80
N LYS A 175 -4.90 43.18 -59.74
CA LYS A 175 -3.50 43.58 -59.92
C LYS A 175 -3.29 44.12 -61.34
N LYS A 176 -3.36 45.44 -61.52
CA LYS A 176 -2.97 46.12 -62.76
C LYS A 176 -1.44 46.15 -62.83
N MET A 177 -0.85 45.25 -63.61
CA MET A 177 0.49 45.44 -64.16
C MET A 177 0.32 46.37 -65.36
N PHE A 178 0.90 47.57 -65.32
CA PHE A 178 1.12 48.36 -66.51
C PHE A 178 2.63 48.58 -66.63
N ASP A 179 3.19 48.02 -67.70
CA ASP A 179 4.54 48.29 -68.19
C ASP A 179 4.67 49.78 -68.49
N ALA A 180 5.72 50.40 -67.97
CA ALA A 180 6.23 51.67 -68.43
C ALA A 180 7.66 51.47 -68.94
N ALA A 181 7.78 50.81 -70.09
CA ALA A 181 8.91 51.01 -70.98
C ALA A 181 8.56 52.13 -71.98
N LYS A 182 9.26 53.25 -71.88
CA LYS A 182 9.55 54.13 -73.01
C LYS A 182 11.02 54.55 -72.90
N GLY A 183 11.86 54.06 -73.81
CA GLY A 183 13.13 54.70 -74.19
C GLY A 183 12.89 55.96 -75.03
N PRO A 184 13.85 56.49 -75.82
CA PRO A 184 15.20 56.03 -76.12
C PRO A 184 16.30 57.09 -75.78
N ALA A 185 17.52 56.78 -76.23
CA ALA A 185 18.75 57.57 -76.15
C ALA A 185 18.63 59.04 -76.57
N GLN A 186 19.33 59.91 -75.83
CA GLN A 186 20.45 60.71 -76.36
C GLN A 186 21.41 61.07 -75.22
#